data_AF-A0A814HGJ6-F1
#
_entry.id   AF-A0A814HGJ6-F1
#
_cell.length_a   1.000
_cell.length_b   1.000
_cell.length_c   1.000
_cell.angle_alpha   90.00
_cell.angle_beta   90.00
_cell.angle_gamma   90.00
#
_symmetry.space_group_name_H-M   'P 1'
#
loop_
_entity.id
_entity.type
_entity.pdbx_description
1 polymer ?
#
loop_
_entity_poly.entity_id
_entity_poly.type
_entity_poly.pdbx_seq_one_letter_code
_entity_poly.pdbx_strand_id
1 'polypeptide(L)'
;MLVSIVDVFQHFISHSNNHVRSYVLDAFPSLAHLLSTIDENLFLPLVHKLWPGLIYRLYDIDYNIRIRCLTTIQCLCNICSDFVDRRIRQDILPILIQHLENNRLISSTNKLEYRYMKCLLINIGTIINAITININDIEKIILILFQYLKIEELALNAYEQLILLIDKYSDIIWLQLILHDENEYRKGYFNKMKVYKPEPMLTIDPKWKSNLLVCLNKY
;
A
#
# COMPACT_ATOMS: atom_id res chain seq x y z
N MET A 1 -21.16 21.07 -18.94
CA MET A 1 -20.70 21.42 -17.58
C MET A 1 -19.85 20.31 -16.96
N LEU A 2 -20.22 19.03 -17.02
CA LEU A 2 -19.39 17.95 -16.48
C LEU A 2 -18.13 17.66 -17.31
N VAL A 3 -18.23 17.65 -18.65
CA VAL A 3 -17.06 17.50 -19.55
C VAL A 3 -16.02 18.61 -19.32
N SER A 4 -16.46 19.85 -19.08
CA SER A 4 -15.56 20.96 -18.73
C SER A 4 -14.87 20.77 -17.38
N ILE A 5 -15.50 20.09 -16.41
CA ILE A 5 -14.85 19.76 -15.14
C ILE A 5 -13.75 18.72 -15.38
N VAL A 6 -14.00 17.70 -16.18
CA VAL A 6 -13.01 16.65 -16.52
C VAL A 6 -11.74 17.23 -17.14
N ASP A 7 -11.89 18.08 -18.16
CA ASP A 7 -10.75 18.66 -18.86
C ASP A 7 -9.96 19.62 -17.96
N VAL A 8 -10.66 20.37 -17.10
CA VAL A 8 -10.04 21.24 -16.08
C VAL A 8 -9.22 20.45 -15.07
N PHE A 9 -9.73 19.31 -14.58
CA PHE A 9 -9.00 18.46 -13.63
C PHE A 9 -7.72 17.87 -14.26
N GLN A 10 -7.78 17.44 -15.51
CA GLN A 10 -6.61 16.92 -16.23
C GLN A 10 -5.51 17.99 -16.36
N HIS A 11 -5.90 19.22 -16.72
CA HIS A 11 -4.96 20.33 -16.81
C HIS A 11 -4.36 20.71 -15.44
N PHE A 12 -5.17 20.69 -14.39
CA PHE A 12 -4.74 21.13 -13.07
C PHE A 12 -3.88 20.11 -12.31
N ILE A 13 -4.08 18.79 -12.50
CA ILE A 13 -3.15 17.78 -11.95
C ILE A 13 -1.74 17.93 -12.55
N SER A 14 -1.65 18.43 -13.79
CA SER A 14 -0.39 18.66 -14.50
C SER A 14 0.16 20.07 -14.32
N HIS A 15 -0.47 20.92 -13.50
CA HIS A 15 -0.07 22.32 -13.37
C HIS A 15 1.31 22.45 -12.72
N SER A 16 2.08 23.46 -13.14
CA SER A 16 3.35 23.83 -12.53
C SER A 16 3.24 24.31 -11.07
N ASN A 17 2.06 24.74 -10.62
CA ASN A 17 1.85 25.32 -9.30
C ASN A 17 1.39 24.23 -8.33
N ASN A 18 2.18 23.98 -7.28
CA ASN A 18 1.88 22.96 -6.26
C ASN A 18 0.55 23.19 -5.55
N HIS A 19 0.12 24.45 -5.34
CA HIS A 19 -1.15 24.75 -4.71
C HIS A 19 -2.34 24.32 -5.57
N VAL A 20 -2.27 24.56 -6.89
CA VAL A 20 -3.30 24.14 -7.84
C VAL A 20 -3.39 22.61 -7.87
N ARG A 21 -2.24 21.92 -7.96
CA ARG A 21 -2.20 20.46 -7.89
C ARG A 21 -2.79 19.91 -6.60
N SER A 22 -2.44 20.52 -5.47
CA SER A 22 -2.92 20.10 -4.15
C SER A 22 -4.44 20.26 -4.03
N TYR A 23 -4.98 21.40 -4.45
CA TYR A 23 -6.42 21.66 -4.41
C TYR A 23 -7.20 20.63 -5.22
N VAL A 24 -6.71 20.29 -6.41
CA VAL A 24 -7.37 19.32 -7.28
C VAL A 24 -7.31 17.90 -6.72
N LEU A 25 -6.16 17.48 -6.19
CA LEU A 25 -6.06 16.16 -5.54
C LEU A 25 -6.88 16.08 -4.24
N ASP A 26 -7.05 17.19 -3.51
CA ASP A 26 -7.89 17.24 -2.31
C ASP A 26 -9.39 17.22 -2.67
N ALA A 27 -9.79 17.86 -3.77
CA ALA A 27 -11.18 17.92 -4.20
C ALA A 27 -11.66 16.64 -4.91
N PHE A 28 -10.75 15.92 -5.57
CA PHE A 28 -11.11 14.81 -6.44
C PHE A 28 -11.80 13.64 -5.72
N PRO A 29 -11.40 13.18 -4.52
CA PRO A 29 -12.09 12.09 -3.83
C PRO A 29 -13.60 12.35 -3.63
N SER A 30 -13.96 13.56 -3.19
CA SER A 30 -15.36 13.96 -3.03
C SER A 30 -16.11 13.99 -4.37
N LEU A 31 -15.45 14.49 -5.42
CA LEU A 31 -16.02 14.49 -6.76
C LEU A 31 -16.19 13.07 -7.32
N ALA A 32 -15.23 12.19 -7.08
CA ALA A 32 -15.25 10.80 -7.52
C ALA A 32 -16.44 10.06 -6.89
N HIS A 33 -16.66 10.23 -5.57
CA HIS A 33 -17.83 9.68 -4.90
C HIS A 33 -19.14 10.18 -5.55
N LEU A 34 -19.27 11.50 -5.73
CA LEU A 34 -20.48 12.07 -6.34
C LEU A 34 -20.71 11.53 -7.76
N LEU A 35 -19.69 11.57 -8.63
CA LEU A 35 -19.83 11.14 -10.02
C LEU A 35 -20.11 9.65 -10.16
N SER A 36 -19.49 8.82 -9.31
CA SER A 36 -19.73 7.38 -9.31
C SER A 36 -21.20 7.02 -9.03
N THR A 37 -21.91 7.85 -8.26
CA THR A 37 -23.33 7.65 -7.95
C THR A 37 -24.28 8.18 -9.03
N ILE A 38 -23.81 9.09 -9.89
CA ILE A 38 -24.65 9.76 -10.90
C ILE A 38 -24.61 9.00 -12.22
N ASP A 39 -23.41 8.75 -12.76
CA ASP A 39 -23.24 8.09 -14.05
C ASP A 39 -21.84 7.50 -14.20
N GLU A 40 -21.77 6.18 -14.16
CA GLU A 40 -20.54 5.42 -14.36
C GLU A 40 -19.91 5.66 -15.74
N ASN A 41 -20.74 5.91 -16.77
CA ASN A 41 -20.28 6.19 -18.14
C ASN A 41 -19.57 7.55 -18.25
N LEU A 42 -19.77 8.44 -17.28
CA LEU A 42 -19.01 9.70 -17.18
C LEU A 42 -17.82 9.56 -16.24
N PHE A 43 -17.99 8.83 -15.14
CA PHE A 43 -16.97 8.68 -14.11
C PHE A 43 -15.75 7.86 -14.58
N LEU A 44 -15.94 6.69 -15.18
CA LEU A 44 -14.81 5.83 -15.57
C LEU A 44 -13.91 6.46 -16.65
N PRO A 45 -14.45 7.14 -17.68
CA PRO A 45 -13.61 7.88 -18.62
C PRO A 45 -12.81 9.02 -17.96
N LEU A 46 -13.38 9.70 -16.96
CA LEU A 46 -12.64 10.69 -16.16
C LEU A 46 -11.47 10.04 -15.41
N VAL A 47 -11.71 8.93 -14.72
CA VAL A 47 -10.65 8.17 -14.03
C VAL A 47 -9.55 7.78 -15.02
N HIS A 48 -9.92 7.27 -16.20
CA HIS A 48 -8.96 6.93 -17.25
C HIS A 48 -8.10 8.12 -17.69
N LYS A 49 -8.73 9.28 -17.94
CA LYS A 49 -8.02 10.51 -18.34
C LYS A 49 -7.05 11.01 -17.28
N LEU A 50 -7.40 10.92 -16.00
CA LEU A 50 -6.56 11.40 -14.90
C LEU A 50 -5.44 10.43 -14.52
N TRP A 51 -5.58 9.15 -14.86
CA TRP A 51 -4.68 8.08 -14.45
C TRP A 51 -3.19 8.36 -14.71
N PRO A 52 -2.77 8.80 -15.92
CA PRO A 52 -1.35 9.11 -16.16
C PRO A 52 -0.83 10.25 -15.26
N GLY A 53 -1.69 11.24 -14.99
CA GLY A 53 -1.38 12.33 -14.08
C GLY A 53 -1.17 11.84 -12.65
N LEU A 54 -2.00 10.90 -12.18
CA LEU A 54 -1.86 10.30 -10.85
C LEU A 54 -0.54 9.51 -10.74
N ILE A 55 -0.21 8.66 -11.72
CA ILE A 55 1.06 7.91 -11.72
C ILE A 55 2.25 8.89 -11.61
N TYR A 56 2.24 9.96 -12.42
CA TYR A 56 3.31 10.95 -12.39
C TYR A 56 3.45 11.64 -11.02
N ARG A 57 2.34 11.89 -10.32
CA ARG A 57 2.36 12.55 -9.00
C ARG A 57 2.84 11.67 -7.86
N LEU A 58 2.92 10.35 -8.04
CA LEU A 58 3.61 9.48 -7.08
C LEU A 58 5.13 9.75 -7.03
N TYR A 59 5.71 10.32 -8.10
CA TYR A 59 7.12 10.70 -8.16
C TYR A 59 7.38 12.18 -7.88
N ASP A 60 6.36 12.96 -7.48
CA ASP A 60 6.49 14.41 -7.28
C ASP A 60 7.58 14.73 -6.24
N ILE A 61 8.31 15.84 -6.39
CA ILE A 61 9.35 16.23 -5.43
C ILE A 61 8.69 16.60 -4.08
N ASP A 62 7.45 17.09 -4.12
CA ASP A 62 6.69 17.44 -2.92
C ASP A 62 5.95 16.21 -2.35
N TYR A 63 6.39 15.74 -1.19
CA TYR A 63 5.74 14.63 -0.48
C TYR A 63 4.27 14.88 -0.13
N ASN A 64 3.83 16.14 0.04
CA ASN A 64 2.42 16.42 0.30
C ASN A 64 1.55 16.09 -0.92
N ILE A 65 2.11 16.24 -2.12
CA ILE A 65 1.45 15.88 -3.37
C ILE A 65 1.40 14.36 -3.52
N ARG A 66 2.50 13.66 -3.19
CA ARG A 66 2.51 12.19 -3.17
C ARG A 66 1.46 11.62 -2.20
N ILE A 67 1.33 12.20 -1.01
CA ILE A 67 0.32 11.83 -0.01
C ILE A 67 -1.09 11.97 -0.60
N ARG A 68 -1.41 13.12 -1.20
CA ARG A 68 -2.74 13.38 -1.78
C ARG A 68 -3.05 12.50 -2.97
N CYS A 69 -2.03 12.23 -3.78
CA CYS A 69 -2.14 11.31 -4.89
C CYS A 69 -2.45 9.89 -4.40
N LEU A 70 -1.73 9.42 -3.38
CA LEU A 70 -1.96 8.11 -2.79
C LEU A 70 -3.38 7.99 -2.19
N THR A 71 -3.85 9.01 -1.46
CA THR A 71 -5.23 9.00 -0.92
C THR A 71 -6.28 9.02 -2.04
N THR A 72 -5.99 9.73 -3.14
CA THR A 72 -6.84 9.71 -4.34
C THR A 72 -6.90 8.32 -4.96
N ILE A 73 -5.76 7.64 -5.12
CA ILE A 73 -5.70 6.28 -5.65
C ILE A 73 -6.47 5.32 -4.75
N GLN A 74 -6.27 5.40 -3.42
CA GLN A 74 -7.00 4.58 -2.46
C GLN A 74 -8.52 4.80 -2.54
N CYS A 75 -8.97 6.04 -2.69
CA CYS A 75 -10.39 6.36 -2.91
C CYS A 75 -10.92 5.68 -4.19
N LEU A 76 -10.17 5.74 -5.29
CA LEU A 76 -10.55 5.08 -6.54
C LEU A 76 -10.61 3.55 -6.42
N CYS A 77 -9.72 2.94 -5.63
CA CYS A 77 -9.77 1.50 -5.34
C CYS A 77 -11.11 1.11 -4.70
N ASN A 78 -11.62 1.93 -3.79
CA ASN A 78 -12.87 1.65 -3.08
C ASN A 78 -14.12 1.91 -3.93
N ILE A 79 -14.05 2.86 -4.87
CA ILE A 79 -15.21 3.25 -5.70
C ILE A 79 -15.35 2.35 -6.93
N CYS A 80 -14.24 2.00 -7.58
CA CYS A 80 -14.26 1.33 -8.90
C CYS A 80 -13.17 0.26 -9.03
N SER A 81 -13.04 -0.61 -8.02
CA SER A 81 -12.02 -1.66 -7.93
C SER A 81 -11.79 -2.41 -9.25
N ASP A 82 -12.86 -2.90 -9.87
CA ASP A 82 -12.77 -3.75 -11.07
C ASP A 82 -12.21 -3.00 -12.27
N PHE A 83 -12.50 -1.69 -12.35
CA PHE A 83 -11.97 -0.83 -13.41
C PHE A 83 -10.49 -0.49 -13.21
N VAL A 84 -10.05 -0.29 -11.97
CA VAL A 84 -8.66 0.10 -11.66
C VAL A 84 -7.75 -1.08 -11.35
N ASP A 85 -8.27 -2.29 -11.12
CA ASP A 85 -7.53 -3.47 -10.66
C ASP A 85 -6.27 -3.74 -11.52
N ARG A 86 -6.44 -3.88 -12.84
CA ARG A 86 -5.31 -4.12 -13.75
C ARG A 86 -4.30 -2.98 -13.71
N ARG A 87 -4.79 -1.73 -13.67
CA ARG A 87 -3.93 -0.54 -13.69
C ARG A 87 -3.15 -0.40 -12.40
N ILE A 88 -3.75 -0.71 -11.25
CA ILE A 88 -3.03 -0.72 -9.97
C ILE A 88 -1.93 -1.75 -10.02
N ARG A 89 -2.23 -2.98 -10.45
CA ARG A 89 -1.21 -4.04 -10.52
C ARG A 89 -0.05 -3.69 -11.43
N GLN A 90 -0.32 -3.08 -12.58
CA GLN A 90 0.70 -2.79 -13.59
C GLN A 90 1.47 -1.49 -13.32
N ASP A 91 0.75 -0.43 -12.94
CA ASP A 91 1.32 0.92 -12.91
C ASP A 91 1.65 1.40 -11.50
N ILE A 92 0.90 0.96 -10.47
CA ILE A 92 0.98 1.54 -9.11
C ILE A 92 1.72 0.61 -8.15
N LEU A 93 1.38 -0.67 -8.13
CA LEU A 93 1.91 -1.63 -7.17
C LEU A 93 3.44 -1.71 -7.20
N PRO A 94 4.12 -1.75 -8.37
CA PRO A 94 5.58 -1.73 -8.42
C PRO A 94 6.18 -0.47 -7.78
N ILE A 95 5.54 0.68 -7.96
CA ILE A 95 5.95 1.96 -7.39
C ILE A 95 5.82 1.93 -5.86
N LEU A 96 4.68 1.47 -5.34
CA LEU A 96 4.43 1.41 -3.90
C LEU A 96 5.40 0.45 -3.22
N ILE A 97 5.65 -0.72 -3.82
CA ILE A 97 6.65 -1.68 -3.34
C ILE A 97 8.03 -0.99 -3.33
N GLN A 98 8.47 -0.41 -4.45
CA GLN A 98 9.76 0.27 -4.52
C GLN A 98 9.90 1.37 -3.46
N HIS A 99 8.85 2.16 -3.23
CA HIS A 99 8.85 3.21 -2.21
C HIS A 99 8.96 2.64 -0.80
N LEU A 100 8.28 1.53 -0.49
CA LEU A 100 8.46 0.84 0.80
C LEU A 100 9.87 0.26 0.95
N GLU A 101 10.44 -0.29 -0.12
CA GLU A 101 11.79 -0.89 -0.05
C GLU A 101 12.89 0.14 0.17
N ASN A 102 12.81 1.28 -0.50
CA ASN A 102 13.82 2.33 -0.42
C ASN A 102 13.83 3.06 0.93
N ASN A 103 12.70 3.02 1.66
CA ASN A 103 12.45 3.88 2.80
C ASN A 103 12.30 3.09 4.12
N ARG A 104 12.90 1.91 4.18
CA ARG A 104 12.90 1.02 5.36
C ARG A 104 13.66 1.60 6.57
N LEU A 105 14.49 2.61 6.38
CA LEU A 105 15.32 3.19 7.46
C LEU A 105 14.90 4.63 7.80
N ILE A 106 13.70 5.05 7.37
CA ILE A 106 13.24 6.41 7.62
C ILE A 106 12.94 6.63 9.09
N SER A 107 13.60 7.65 9.63
CA SER A 107 13.30 8.21 10.95
C SER A 107 12.40 9.44 10.86
N SER A 108 11.68 9.73 11.95
CA SER A 108 10.88 10.94 12.14
C SER A 108 11.61 12.28 11.93
N THR A 109 12.94 12.29 11.82
CA THR A 109 13.77 13.47 11.53
C THR A 109 13.43 14.09 10.16
N ASN A 110 13.21 13.28 9.12
CA ASN A 110 12.71 13.77 7.83
C ASN A 110 11.17 13.78 7.84
N LYS A 111 10.60 14.82 8.47
CA LYS A 111 9.16 14.92 8.75
C LYS A 111 8.25 14.67 7.55
N LEU A 112 8.60 15.13 6.36
CA LEU A 112 7.73 15.02 5.18
C LEU A 112 7.75 13.62 4.57
N GLU A 113 8.94 13.05 4.41
CA GLU A 113 9.12 11.70 3.87
C GLU A 113 8.56 10.64 4.83
N TYR A 114 8.77 10.83 6.14
CA TYR A 114 8.16 10.02 7.19
C TYR A 114 6.62 10.07 7.13
N ARG A 115 6.03 11.26 6.96
CA ARG A 115 4.57 11.40 6.79
C ARG A 115 4.06 10.68 5.55
N TYR A 116 4.82 10.73 4.45
CA TYR A 116 4.48 9.99 3.24
C TYR A 116 4.55 8.48 3.45
N MET A 117 5.63 7.96 4.07
CA MET A 117 5.74 6.54 4.39
C MET A 117 4.64 6.04 5.30
N LYS A 118 4.32 6.80 6.35
CA LYS A 118 3.20 6.48 7.23
C LYS A 118 1.87 6.43 6.46
N CYS A 119 1.63 7.41 5.58
CA CYS A 119 0.45 7.40 4.73
C CYS A 119 0.42 6.18 3.80
N LEU A 120 1.55 5.81 3.20
CA LEU A 120 1.68 4.63 2.35
C LEU A 120 1.36 3.34 3.13
N LEU A 121 1.95 3.17 4.30
CA LEU A 121 1.65 2.04 5.18
C LEU A 121 0.17 2.00 5.57
N ILE A 122 -0.46 3.12 5.91
CA ILE A 122 -1.89 3.11 6.31
C ILE A 122 -2.81 2.67 5.15
N ASN A 123 -2.43 2.92 3.89
CA ASN A 123 -3.29 2.66 2.74
C ASN A 123 -2.99 1.34 2.02
N ILE A 124 -1.78 0.78 2.14
CA ILE A 124 -1.35 -0.34 1.28
C ILE A 124 -2.25 -1.57 1.41
N GLY A 125 -2.70 -1.93 2.62
CA GLY A 125 -3.60 -3.07 2.84
C GLY A 125 -4.96 -2.85 2.17
N THR A 126 -5.52 -1.64 2.25
CA THR A 126 -6.79 -1.30 1.57
C THR A 126 -6.67 -1.40 0.05
N ILE A 127 -5.55 -0.92 -0.53
CA ILE A 127 -5.29 -1.00 -1.97
C ILE A 127 -5.14 -2.46 -2.40
N ILE A 128 -4.43 -3.29 -1.63
CA ILE A 128 -4.22 -4.71 -1.94
C ILE A 128 -5.53 -5.51 -1.85
N ASN A 129 -6.38 -5.21 -0.87
CA ASN A 129 -7.68 -5.89 -0.74
C ASN A 129 -8.63 -5.57 -1.90
N ALA A 130 -8.51 -4.39 -2.50
CA ALA A 130 -9.29 -3.98 -3.66
C ALA A 130 -8.84 -4.63 -4.98
N ILE A 131 -7.73 -5.38 -5.00
CA ILE A 131 -7.17 -5.98 -6.23
C ILE A 131 -6.93 -7.48 -6.15
N THR A 132 -6.78 -8.09 -7.32
CA THR A 132 -6.44 -9.50 -7.54
C THR A 132 -4.92 -9.68 -7.66
N ILE A 133 -4.23 -9.68 -6.52
CA ILE A 133 -2.76 -9.81 -6.49
C ILE A 133 -2.29 -11.25 -6.76
N ASN A 134 -1.10 -11.41 -7.35
CA ASN A 134 -0.46 -12.72 -7.46
C ASN A 134 0.32 -13.07 -6.17
N ILE A 135 0.65 -14.35 -6.00
CA ILE A 135 1.29 -14.88 -4.79
C ILE A 135 2.67 -14.24 -4.53
N ASN A 136 3.46 -14.00 -5.57
CA ASN A 136 4.81 -13.47 -5.42
C ASN A 136 4.79 -12.02 -4.89
N ASP A 137 3.89 -11.19 -5.42
CA ASP A 137 3.77 -9.79 -5.01
C ASP A 137 3.22 -9.67 -3.59
N ILE A 138 2.21 -10.49 -3.21
CA ILE A 138 1.69 -10.47 -1.84
C ILE A 138 2.72 -10.98 -0.83
N GLU A 139 3.47 -12.04 -1.16
CA GLU A 139 4.56 -12.53 -0.31
C GLU A 139 5.60 -11.42 -0.08
N LYS A 140 6.03 -10.76 -1.16
CA LYS A 140 6.97 -9.64 -1.08
C LYS A 140 6.46 -8.52 -0.18
N ILE A 141 5.18 -8.16 -0.28
CA ILE A 141 4.58 -7.11 0.55
C ILE A 141 4.51 -7.54 2.02
N ILE A 142 4.11 -8.78 2.31
CA ILE A 142 4.07 -9.29 3.68
C ILE A 142 5.46 -9.23 4.33
N LEU A 143 6.50 -9.63 3.59
CA LEU A 143 7.88 -9.56 4.06
C LEU A 143 8.33 -8.12 4.34
N ILE A 144 7.95 -7.18 3.47
CA ILE A 144 8.19 -5.75 3.68
C ILE A 144 7.47 -5.27 4.95
N LEU A 145 6.20 -5.61 5.14
CA LEU A 145 5.44 -5.21 6.33
C LEU A 145 6.06 -5.78 7.62
N PHE A 146 6.54 -7.02 7.60
CA PHE A 146 7.28 -7.60 8.72
C PHE A 146 8.57 -6.85 9.05
N GLN A 147 9.26 -6.30 8.06
CA GLN A 147 10.42 -5.44 8.31
C GLN A 147 10.02 -4.14 9.02
N TYR A 148 8.89 -3.55 8.63
CA TYR A 148 8.36 -2.34 9.28
C TYR A 148 7.90 -2.57 10.72
N LEU A 149 7.58 -3.82 11.13
CA LEU A 149 7.30 -4.14 12.54
C LEU A 149 8.50 -3.89 13.47
N LYS A 150 9.73 -3.81 12.93
CA LYS A 150 10.95 -3.52 13.69
C LYS A 150 11.15 -2.02 13.95
N ILE A 151 10.44 -1.18 13.22
CA ILE A 151 10.56 0.29 13.31
C ILE A 151 9.48 0.76 14.27
N GLU A 152 9.86 1.07 15.51
CA GLU A 152 8.92 1.41 16.58
C GLU A 152 7.85 2.43 16.17
N GLU A 153 8.25 3.49 15.46
CA GLU A 153 7.36 4.57 15.02
C GLU A 153 6.32 4.16 13.95
N LEU A 154 6.61 3.12 13.15
CA LEU A 154 5.79 2.67 12.02
C LEU A 154 5.19 1.26 12.22
N ALA A 155 5.62 0.54 13.24
CA ALA A 155 5.27 -0.85 13.48
C ALA A 155 3.76 -1.06 13.64
N LEU A 156 3.08 -0.14 14.34
CA LEU A 156 1.63 -0.20 14.50
C LEU A 156 0.91 -0.13 13.15
N ASN A 157 1.35 0.76 12.25
CA ASN A 157 0.73 0.91 10.93
C ASN A 157 0.95 -0.34 10.07
N ALA A 158 2.14 -0.92 10.10
CA ALA A 158 2.41 -2.18 9.41
C ALA A 158 1.58 -3.35 9.97
N TYR A 159 1.45 -3.44 11.30
CA TYR A 159 0.63 -4.43 11.98
C TYR A 159 -0.86 -4.34 11.58
N GLU A 160 -1.43 -3.13 11.56
CA GLU A 160 -2.81 -2.91 11.14
C GLU A 160 -3.06 -3.38 9.70
N GLN A 161 -2.09 -3.17 8.79
CA GLN A 161 -2.23 -3.68 7.43
C GLN A 161 -2.14 -5.19 7.34
N LEU A 162 -1.26 -5.81 8.13
CA LEU A 162 -1.19 -7.26 8.19
C LEU A 162 -2.52 -7.84 8.65
N ILE A 163 -3.18 -7.24 9.64
CA ILE A 163 -4.54 -7.65 10.04
C ILE A 163 -5.53 -7.55 8.88
N LEU A 164 -5.54 -6.44 8.14
CA LEU A 164 -6.43 -6.26 6.99
C LEU A 164 -6.22 -7.33 5.91
N LEU A 165 -5.01 -7.87 5.80
CA LEU A 165 -4.66 -8.90 4.82
C LEU A 165 -4.94 -10.33 5.30
N ILE A 166 -5.13 -10.55 6.61
CA ILE A 166 -5.39 -11.90 7.18
C ILE A 166 -6.63 -12.54 6.54
N ASP A 167 -7.70 -11.77 6.33
CA ASP A 167 -8.97 -12.29 5.80
C ASP A 167 -8.81 -12.99 4.44
N LYS A 168 -7.83 -12.57 3.63
CA LYS A 168 -7.61 -13.07 2.26
C LYS A 168 -6.33 -13.87 2.11
N TYR A 169 -5.33 -13.66 2.96
CA TYR A 169 -3.99 -14.21 2.83
C TYR A 169 -3.43 -14.81 4.14
N SER A 170 -4.32 -15.29 5.02
CA SER A 170 -3.98 -15.93 6.29
C SER A 170 -2.85 -16.96 6.14
N ASP A 171 -2.98 -17.88 5.18
CA ASP A 171 -2.01 -18.95 4.95
C ASP A 171 -0.60 -18.43 4.66
N ILE A 172 -0.50 -17.39 3.82
CA ILE A 172 0.79 -16.80 3.45
C ILE A 172 1.38 -16.06 4.64
N ILE A 173 0.58 -15.28 5.37
CA ILE A 173 1.04 -14.56 6.56
C ILE A 173 1.52 -15.55 7.63
N TRP A 174 0.75 -16.61 7.88
CA TRP A 174 1.10 -17.67 8.82
C TRP A 174 2.40 -18.37 8.43
N LEU A 175 2.52 -18.75 7.15
CA LEU A 175 3.72 -19.40 6.63
C LEU A 175 4.96 -18.52 6.81
N GLN A 176 4.87 -17.25 6.42
CA GLN A 176 6.00 -16.32 6.55
C GLN A 176 6.33 -16.01 8.02
N LEU A 177 5.32 -15.90 8.89
CA LEU A 177 5.53 -15.68 10.33
C LEU A 177 6.31 -16.82 10.98
N ILE A 178 6.04 -18.06 10.55
CA ILE A 178 6.70 -19.26 11.04
C ILE A 178 8.09 -19.45 10.43
N LEU A 179 8.22 -19.23 9.12
CA LEU A 179 9.51 -19.33 8.43
C LEU A 179 10.52 -18.31 8.96
N HIS A 180 10.06 -17.18 9.48
CA HIS A 180 10.94 -16.16 10.05
C HIS A 180 11.12 -16.24 11.57
N ASP A 181 10.49 -17.21 12.24
CA ASP A 181 10.72 -17.49 13.65
C ASP A 181 11.91 -18.44 13.85
N GLU A 182 12.97 -17.95 14.49
CA GLU A 182 14.16 -18.75 14.79
C GLU A 182 13.89 -19.92 15.78
N ASN A 183 12.78 -19.88 16.53
CA ASN A 183 12.63 -20.66 17.77
C ASN A 183 11.83 -21.98 17.66
N GLU A 184 10.84 -22.09 16.78
CA GLU A 184 10.01 -23.31 16.69
C GLU A 184 10.57 -24.36 15.74
N TYR A 185 11.09 -23.98 14.56
CA TYR A 185 11.56 -24.96 13.57
C TYR A 185 12.93 -25.58 13.93
N ARG A 186 13.83 -24.83 14.58
CA ARG A 186 15.20 -25.29 14.89
C ARG A 186 15.26 -26.30 16.04
N LYS A 187 14.31 -26.29 16.98
CA LYS A 187 14.38 -27.15 18.19
C LYS A 187 14.02 -28.62 17.95
N GLY A 188 13.34 -28.96 16.84
CA GLY A 188 12.87 -30.32 16.58
C GLY A 188 13.62 -31.12 15.49
N TYR A 189 13.98 -30.50 14.37
CA TYR A 189 14.26 -31.27 13.13
C TYR A 189 15.58 -30.97 12.41
N PHE A 190 16.23 -29.83 12.67
CA PHE A 190 17.39 -29.40 11.86
C PHE A 190 18.76 -29.94 12.27
N ASN A 191 18.89 -30.67 13.38
CA ASN A 191 20.14 -31.38 13.69
C ASN A 191 20.49 -32.48 12.66
N LYS A 192 19.61 -32.79 11.69
CA LYS A 192 19.82 -33.82 10.66
C LYS A 192 19.93 -33.31 9.21
N MET A 193 19.64 -32.04 8.91
CA MET A 193 19.72 -31.53 7.53
C MET A 193 20.74 -30.39 7.41
N LYS A 194 21.95 -30.71 6.93
CA LYS A 194 23.07 -29.77 6.72
C LYS A 194 22.91 -28.80 5.53
N VAL A 195 21.74 -28.75 4.87
CA VAL A 195 21.66 -28.26 3.48
C VAL A 195 21.09 -26.84 3.33
N TYR A 196 20.43 -26.27 4.36
CA TYR A 196 19.88 -24.92 4.24
C TYR A 196 20.20 -24.08 5.48
N LYS A 197 21.06 -23.06 5.29
CA LYS A 197 21.22 -21.94 6.23
C LYS A 197 20.49 -20.75 5.60
N PRO A 198 19.21 -20.52 5.93
CA PRO A 198 18.53 -19.32 5.46
C PRO A 198 19.31 -18.09 5.91
N GLU A 199 19.36 -17.06 5.08
CA GLU A 199 19.82 -15.70 5.44
C GLU A 199 19.19 -15.27 6.78
N PRO A 200 19.84 -14.37 7.56
CA PRO A 200 19.35 -13.99 8.88
C PRO A 200 17.86 -13.66 8.82
N MET A 201 17.08 -14.57 9.40
CA MET A 201 15.63 -14.54 9.35
C MET A 201 15.12 -13.27 10.01
N LEU A 202 13.99 -12.73 9.52
CA LEU A 202 13.36 -11.56 10.09
C LEU A 202 12.97 -11.85 11.54
N THR A 203 13.83 -11.48 12.49
CA THR A 203 13.49 -11.51 13.93
C THR A 203 12.35 -10.53 14.21
N ILE A 204 11.11 -11.03 14.17
CA ILE A 204 9.91 -10.26 14.48
C ILE A 204 9.81 -10.13 16.00
N ASP A 205 9.51 -8.93 16.48
CA ASP A 205 9.29 -8.68 17.92
C ASP A 205 8.22 -9.66 18.46
N PRO A 206 8.50 -10.38 19.57
CA PRO A 206 7.56 -11.31 20.19
C PRO A 206 6.16 -10.74 20.41
N LYS A 207 6.06 -9.43 20.72
CA LYS A 207 4.78 -8.73 20.91
C LYS A 207 3.91 -8.76 19.65
N TRP A 208 4.49 -8.44 18.49
CA TRP A 208 3.74 -8.43 17.23
C TRP A 208 3.41 -9.84 16.78
N LYS A 209 4.35 -10.78 16.96
CA LYS A 209 4.15 -12.20 16.67
C LYS A 209 2.96 -12.78 17.45
N SER A 210 2.92 -12.58 18.77
CA SER A 210 1.83 -13.11 19.60
C SER A 210 0.47 -12.55 19.17
N ASN A 211 0.42 -11.25 18.86
CA ASN A 211 -0.81 -10.59 18.43
C ASN A 211 -1.29 -11.11 17.06
N LEU A 212 -0.38 -11.29 16.10
CA LEU A 212 -0.71 -11.86 14.80
C LEU A 212 -1.20 -13.31 14.91
N LEU A 213 -0.56 -14.15 15.74
CA LEU A 213 -1.01 -15.53 15.96
C LEU A 213 -2.41 -15.59 16.56
N VAL A 214 -2.75 -14.70 17.51
CA VAL A 214 -4.11 -14.61 18.05
C VAL A 214 -5.14 -14.26 16.97
N CYS A 215 -4.79 -13.40 16.02
CA CYS A 215 -5.67 -13.08 14.90
C CYS A 215 -5.78 -14.22 13.88
N LEU A 216 -4.66 -14.86 13.54
CA LEU A 216 -4.63 -15.98 12.58
C LEU A 216 -5.43 -17.19 13.08
N ASN A 217 -5.41 -17.49 14.38
CA ASN A 217 -6.16 -18.61 14.97
C ASN A 217 -7.68 -18.46 14.95
N LYS A 218 -8.22 -17.35 14.44
CA LYS A 218 -9.66 -17.13 14.28
C LYS A 218 -10.21 -17.62 12.93
N TYR A 219 -9.32 -17.99 12.01
CA TYR A 219 -9.61 -18.45 10.66
C TYR A 219 -9.05 -19.87 10.47
#